data_AF-A0A443S3Q8-F1
#
_entry.id   AF-A0A443S3Q8-F1
#
_cell.length_a   1.000
_cell.length_b   1.000
_cell.length_c   1.000
_cell.angle_alpha   90.00
_cell.angle_beta   90.00
_cell.angle_gamma   90.00
#
_symmetry.space_group_name_H-M   'P 1'
#
loop_
_entity.id
_entity.type
_entity.pdbx_description
1 polymer ?
#
loop_
_entity_poly.entity_id
_entity_poly.type
_entity_poly.pdbx_seq_one_letter_code
_entity_poly.pdbx_strand_id
1 'polypeptide(L)'
;MLDVIATLESNDDMLDYYSKIGYMELNNYYKNFMTLSRFRLKHKFPINSKNSFAVATINAFYSASENRIEVTPGILQPPVYYTDAPIALNFAAIGTLIGHEITHGFDDSGSQYDETGKEINWWAKSTKEKYDEKVKCFEDQYSSYTEPKTGLKVDGELTIGDNIADNGGLHQSFTAYRMYSSENPEMNLRLPGNLKKYTPEQLFFISYGSIWCENNSLQFAKEQITQDEHAPARFRTIVPLSNLKEFAAAFKCASGTPMNPVNKCVLW
;
A
#
# COMPACT_ATOMS: atom_id res chain seq x y z
N MET A 1 5.26 8.37 -19.53
CA MET A 1 4.58 7.98 -20.80
C MET A 1 3.20 7.41 -20.50
N LEU A 2 2.98 6.95 -19.27
CA LEU A 2 1.89 6.06 -18.91
C LEU A 2 0.64 6.83 -18.42
N ASP A 3 0.79 8.04 -17.86
CA ASP A 3 -0.29 8.79 -17.16
C ASP A 3 -1.44 9.26 -18.05
N VAL A 4 -1.27 9.30 -19.37
CA VAL A 4 -2.27 9.83 -20.31
C VAL A 4 -3.38 8.81 -20.62
N ILE A 5 -3.06 7.51 -20.66
CA ILE A 5 -3.97 6.47 -21.17
C ILE A 5 -5.21 6.32 -20.27
N ALA A 6 -5.08 6.60 -18.97
CA ALA A 6 -6.15 6.38 -18.01
C ALA A 6 -7.31 7.41 -18.08
N THR A 7 -7.17 8.43 -18.92
CA THR A 7 -8.08 9.59 -18.98
C THR A 7 -8.95 9.64 -20.24
N LEU A 8 -8.70 8.74 -21.19
CA LEU A 8 -9.31 8.75 -22.51
C LEU A 8 -10.36 7.63 -22.57
N GLU A 9 -11.61 8.00 -22.81
CA GLU A 9 -12.77 7.10 -22.69
C GLU A 9 -12.97 6.24 -23.96
N SER A 10 -12.35 6.63 -25.08
CA SER A 10 -12.42 5.89 -26.35
C SER A 10 -11.09 5.88 -27.11
N ASN A 11 -10.97 4.95 -28.06
CA ASN A 11 -9.84 4.91 -28.98
C ASN A 11 -9.74 6.20 -29.82
N ASP A 12 -10.88 6.80 -30.17
CA ASP A 12 -10.92 8.03 -30.96
C ASP A 12 -10.40 9.23 -30.16
N ASP A 13 -10.73 9.33 -28.88
CA ASP A 13 -10.18 10.36 -27.98
C ASP A 13 -8.66 10.20 -27.84
N MET A 14 -8.18 8.96 -27.74
CA MET A 14 -6.76 8.66 -27.65
C MET A 14 -6.01 9.08 -28.92
N LEU A 15 -6.57 8.76 -30.09
CA LEU A 15 -6.01 9.15 -31.37
C LEU A 15 -6.03 10.68 -31.55
N ASP A 16 -7.11 11.36 -31.21
CA ASP A 16 -7.18 12.82 -31.26
C ASP A 16 -6.12 13.46 -30.36
N TYR A 17 -6.00 13.00 -29.11
CA TYR A 17 -5.03 13.54 -28.17
C TYR A 17 -3.59 13.39 -28.67
N TYR A 18 -3.21 12.19 -29.12
CA TYR A 18 -1.84 11.93 -29.57
C TYR A 18 -1.53 12.45 -30.97
N SER A 19 -2.54 12.72 -31.81
CA SER A 19 -2.33 13.36 -33.12
C SER A 19 -1.63 14.72 -33.00
N LYS A 20 -1.83 15.42 -31.87
CA LYS A 20 -1.28 16.74 -31.55
C LYS A 20 0.24 16.72 -31.24
N ILE A 21 0.84 15.54 -31.05
CA ILE A 21 2.31 15.39 -30.90
C ILE A 21 3.03 15.76 -32.20
N GLY A 22 2.40 15.48 -33.35
CA GLY A 22 3.01 15.60 -34.66
C GLY A 22 3.96 14.44 -35.00
N TYR A 23 4.84 14.65 -35.98
CA TYR A 23 5.72 13.62 -36.51
C TYR A 23 6.86 13.25 -35.55
N MET A 24 7.11 11.95 -35.41
CA MET A 24 8.20 11.36 -34.63
C MET A 24 9.18 10.65 -35.57
N GLU A 25 10.47 10.86 -35.37
CA GLU A 25 11.54 10.30 -36.21
C GLU A 25 11.98 8.93 -35.71
N LEU A 26 11.86 7.88 -36.54
CA LEU A 26 12.22 6.50 -36.16
C LEU A 26 13.64 6.36 -35.57
N ASN A 27 14.61 7.14 -36.06
CA ASN A 27 16.03 7.00 -35.70
C ASN A 27 16.59 8.20 -34.91
N ASN A 28 15.74 9.01 -34.27
CA ASN A 28 16.19 10.20 -33.55
C ASN A 28 15.55 10.31 -32.16
N TYR A 29 16.10 9.55 -31.22
CA TYR A 29 15.62 9.50 -29.84
C TYR A 29 15.60 10.88 -29.18
N TYR A 30 16.67 11.67 -29.32
CA TYR A 30 16.75 12.98 -28.66
C TYR A 30 15.68 13.94 -29.18
N LYS A 31 15.47 14.01 -30.50
CA LYS A 31 14.43 14.87 -31.06
C LYS A 31 13.04 14.41 -30.62
N ASN A 32 12.77 13.12 -30.64
CA ASN A 32 11.52 12.53 -30.16
C ASN A 32 11.26 12.83 -28.68
N PHE A 33 12.28 12.69 -27.84
CA PHE A 33 12.22 13.03 -26.42
C PHE A 33 11.88 14.51 -26.22
N MET A 34 12.53 15.41 -26.96
CA MET A 34 12.26 16.85 -26.90
C MET A 34 10.86 17.20 -27.39
N THR A 35 10.37 16.56 -28.47
CA THR A 35 9.01 16.73 -28.99
C THR A 35 7.98 16.32 -27.94
N LEU A 36 8.12 15.12 -27.36
CA LEU A 36 7.23 14.63 -26.31
C LEU A 36 7.25 15.51 -25.05
N SER A 37 8.43 15.99 -24.64
CA SER A 37 8.58 16.86 -23.47
C SER A 37 7.86 18.19 -23.67
N ARG A 38 8.02 18.83 -24.83
CA ARG A 38 7.29 20.06 -25.18
C ARG A 38 5.80 19.83 -25.27
N PHE A 39 5.38 18.71 -25.88
CA PHE A 39 3.97 18.34 -25.97
C PHE A 39 3.32 18.27 -24.58
N ARG A 40 3.95 17.59 -23.62
CA ARG A 40 3.45 17.46 -22.23
C ARG A 40 3.38 18.80 -21.49
N LEU A 41 4.38 19.67 -21.68
CA LEU A 41 4.38 21.00 -21.05
C LEU A 41 3.25 21.89 -21.59
N LYS A 42 2.96 21.79 -22.89
CA LYS A 42 1.93 22.61 -23.56
C LYS A 42 0.52 22.08 -23.33
N HIS A 43 0.35 20.76 -23.35
CA HIS A 43 -0.92 20.08 -23.13
C HIS A 43 -0.94 19.53 -21.72
N LYS A 44 -0.99 20.45 -20.74
CA LYS A 44 -1.25 20.07 -19.35
C LYS A 44 -2.53 19.24 -19.32
N PHE A 45 -2.48 18.16 -18.57
CA PHE A 45 -3.61 17.27 -18.36
C PHE A 45 -4.84 18.08 -17.94
N PRO A 46 -6.03 17.78 -18.48
CA PRO A 46 -7.24 18.28 -17.85
C PRO A 46 -7.23 17.77 -16.41
N ILE A 47 -7.21 18.70 -15.44
CA ILE A 47 -7.21 18.44 -13.98
C ILE A 47 -8.47 17.64 -13.56
N ASN A 48 -9.39 17.40 -14.49
CA ASN A 48 -10.66 16.71 -14.29
C ASN A 48 -10.64 15.21 -14.71
N SER A 49 -9.47 14.59 -14.86
CA SER A 49 -9.40 13.16 -15.15
C SER A 49 -9.75 12.33 -13.91
N LYS A 50 -10.68 11.36 -14.07
CA LYS A 50 -11.10 10.46 -12.98
C LYS A 50 -9.99 9.53 -12.47
N ASN A 51 -8.95 9.29 -13.28
CA ASN A 51 -7.80 8.46 -12.95
C ASN A 51 -6.54 9.31 -13.08
N SER A 52 -5.69 9.28 -12.04
CA SER A 52 -4.46 10.04 -11.95
C SER A 52 -3.25 9.24 -12.45
N PHE A 53 -3.37 7.90 -12.54
CA PHE A 53 -2.26 7.02 -12.87
C PHE A 53 -2.56 6.11 -14.05
N ALA A 54 -1.50 5.68 -14.72
CA ALA A 54 -1.62 4.78 -15.85
C ALA A 54 -2.21 3.43 -15.50
N VAL A 55 -2.98 2.88 -16.44
CA VAL A 55 -3.60 1.56 -16.31
C VAL A 55 -2.58 0.43 -16.10
N ALA A 56 -1.38 0.58 -16.67
CA ALA A 56 -0.29 -0.40 -16.58
C ALA A 56 0.66 -0.16 -15.40
N THR A 57 0.42 0.87 -14.59
CA THR A 57 1.12 1.03 -13.31
C THR A 57 0.78 -0.15 -12.41
N ILE A 58 1.74 -0.60 -11.61
CA ILE A 58 1.55 -1.67 -10.62
C ILE A 58 1.57 -0.97 -9.26
N ASN A 59 0.46 -0.33 -8.90
CA ASN A 59 0.33 0.36 -7.62
C ASN A 59 -1.13 0.62 -7.21
N ALA A 60 -1.32 1.09 -5.98
CA ALA A 60 -2.55 1.68 -5.49
C ALA A 60 -2.23 3.04 -4.84
N PHE A 61 -3.24 3.91 -4.72
CA PHE A 61 -3.04 5.28 -4.24
C PHE A 61 -4.28 5.81 -3.51
N TYR A 62 -4.05 6.72 -2.58
CA TYR A 62 -5.06 7.59 -1.97
C TYR A 62 -4.79 9.07 -2.30
N SER A 63 -5.86 9.80 -2.60
CA SER A 63 -5.85 11.25 -2.86
C SER A 63 -6.70 11.95 -1.81
N ALA A 64 -6.05 12.63 -0.85
CA ALA A 64 -6.74 13.32 0.24
C ALA A 64 -7.66 14.44 -0.26
N SER A 65 -7.21 15.25 -1.24
CA SER A 65 -7.99 16.35 -1.80
C SER A 65 -9.22 15.91 -2.60
N GLU A 66 -9.24 14.66 -3.06
CA GLU A 66 -10.37 14.09 -3.81
C GLU A 66 -11.13 13.06 -2.98
N ASN A 67 -10.66 12.74 -1.77
CA ASN A 67 -11.12 11.63 -0.94
C ASN A 67 -11.35 10.36 -1.77
N ARG A 68 -10.32 9.97 -2.55
CA ARG A 68 -10.43 8.92 -3.57
C ARG A 68 -9.30 7.90 -3.45
N ILE A 69 -9.68 6.63 -3.56
CA ILE A 69 -8.76 5.51 -3.72
C ILE A 69 -8.71 5.11 -5.18
N GLU A 70 -7.51 4.92 -5.72
CA GLU A 70 -7.28 4.45 -7.08
C GLU A 70 -6.46 3.15 -7.04
N VAL A 71 -7.06 2.04 -7.47
CA VAL A 71 -6.39 0.75 -7.63
C VAL A 71 -6.18 0.52 -9.12
N THR A 72 -4.92 0.50 -9.56
CA THR A 72 -4.60 0.36 -10.98
C THR A 72 -4.80 -1.08 -11.45
N PRO A 73 -5.33 -1.32 -12.67
CA PRO A 73 -5.50 -2.69 -13.17
C PRO A 73 -4.19 -3.49 -13.26
N GLY A 74 -3.04 -2.82 -13.46
CA GLY A 74 -1.73 -3.45 -13.46
C GLY A 74 -1.36 -4.12 -12.13
N ILE A 75 -1.96 -3.73 -11.00
CA ILE A 75 -1.73 -4.42 -9.71
C ILE A 75 -2.60 -5.67 -9.53
N LEU A 76 -3.66 -5.84 -10.33
CA LEU A 76 -4.64 -6.93 -10.19
C LEU A 76 -4.16 -8.24 -10.85
N GLN A 77 -2.96 -8.68 -10.47
CA GLN A 77 -2.33 -9.90 -10.96
C GLN A 77 -1.55 -10.61 -9.83
N PRO A 78 -1.19 -11.89 -9.98
CA PRO A 78 -0.35 -12.58 -9.00
C PRO A 78 0.98 -11.84 -8.72
N PRO A 79 1.45 -11.79 -7.46
CA PRO A 79 0.88 -12.43 -6.28
C PRO A 79 -0.18 -11.60 -5.54
N VAL A 80 -0.59 -10.44 -6.07
CA VAL A 80 -1.52 -9.53 -5.41
C VAL A 80 -2.98 -9.95 -5.55
N TYR A 81 -3.35 -10.47 -6.72
CA TYR A 81 -4.69 -10.97 -6.99
C TYR A 81 -4.67 -12.24 -7.84
N TYR A 82 -5.43 -13.23 -7.40
CA TYR A 82 -5.63 -14.49 -8.10
C TYR A 82 -7.13 -14.69 -8.38
N THR A 83 -7.48 -15.10 -9.60
CA THR A 83 -8.87 -15.49 -9.92
C THR A 83 -9.24 -16.83 -9.29
N ASP A 84 -8.29 -17.76 -9.22
CA ASP A 84 -8.54 -19.17 -8.88
C ASP A 84 -7.62 -19.67 -7.74
N ALA A 85 -7.54 -18.92 -6.63
CA ALA A 85 -6.77 -19.31 -5.45
C ALA A 85 -7.62 -19.23 -4.17
N PRO A 86 -7.17 -19.84 -3.05
CA PRO A 86 -7.86 -19.68 -1.78
C PRO A 86 -8.05 -18.20 -1.44
N ILE A 87 -9.26 -17.83 -1.00
CA ILE A 87 -9.63 -16.42 -0.83
C ILE A 87 -8.74 -15.69 0.19
N ALA A 88 -8.17 -16.44 1.14
CA ALA A 88 -7.19 -15.95 2.11
C ALA A 88 -6.00 -15.22 1.45
N LEU A 89 -5.55 -15.65 0.27
CA LEU A 89 -4.43 -15.02 -0.44
C LEU A 89 -4.82 -13.64 -0.99
N ASN A 90 -6.03 -13.52 -1.56
CA ASN A 90 -6.52 -12.26 -2.10
C ASN A 90 -6.77 -11.24 -0.98
N PHE A 91 -7.40 -11.64 0.13
CA PHE A 91 -7.52 -10.74 1.26
C PHE A 91 -6.15 -10.34 1.82
N ALA A 92 -5.24 -11.29 1.99
CA ALA A 92 -3.90 -11.00 2.51
C ALA A 92 -3.11 -10.01 1.65
N ALA A 93 -3.30 -10.02 0.34
CA ALA A 93 -2.62 -9.14 -0.59
C ALA A 93 -3.50 -7.95 -1.01
N ILE A 94 -4.31 -8.08 -2.06
CA ILE A 94 -5.13 -6.95 -2.54
C ILE A 94 -6.08 -6.39 -1.48
N GLY A 95 -6.63 -7.22 -0.60
CA GLY A 95 -7.49 -6.76 0.50
C GLY A 95 -6.72 -5.86 1.47
N THR A 96 -5.48 -6.22 1.80
CA THR A 96 -4.60 -5.42 2.65
C THR A 96 -4.20 -4.12 1.97
N LEU A 97 -3.89 -4.14 0.67
CA LEU A 97 -3.57 -2.92 -0.09
C LEU A 97 -4.78 -1.97 -0.18
N ILE A 98 -5.99 -2.49 -0.41
CA ILE A 98 -7.21 -1.66 -0.36
C ILE A 98 -7.40 -1.07 1.04
N GLY A 99 -7.24 -1.86 2.10
CA GLY A 99 -7.31 -1.36 3.46
C GLY A 99 -6.22 -0.32 3.78
N HIS A 100 -5.03 -0.47 3.19
CA HIS A 100 -3.93 0.48 3.29
C HIS A 100 -4.33 1.83 2.69
N GLU A 101 -4.85 1.85 1.46
CA GLU A 101 -5.34 3.09 0.83
C GLU A 101 -6.55 3.72 1.55
N ILE A 102 -7.45 2.91 2.12
CA ILE A 102 -8.53 3.41 2.97
C ILE A 102 -7.94 4.12 4.20
N THR A 103 -6.91 3.51 4.79
CA THR A 103 -6.31 4.00 6.02
C THR A 103 -5.53 5.29 5.81
N HIS A 104 -4.98 5.54 4.61
CA HIS A 104 -4.39 6.84 4.27
C HIS A 104 -5.36 8.02 4.42
N GLY A 105 -6.68 7.81 4.29
CA GLY A 105 -7.66 8.85 4.62
C GLY A 105 -7.72 9.24 6.10
N PHE A 106 -7.06 8.46 6.97
CA PHE A 106 -7.07 8.62 8.41
C PHE A 106 -5.67 8.50 9.04
N ASP A 107 -4.61 8.61 8.23
CA ASP A 107 -3.23 8.70 8.72
C ASP A 107 -2.89 10.13 9.18
N ASP A 108 -1.62 10.41 9.52
CA ASP A 108 -1.20 11.71 10.06
C ASP A 108 -1.47 12.88 9.11
N SER A 109 -1.45 12.64 7.80
CA SER A 109 -1.72 13.62 6.75
C SER A 109 -3.18 13.64 6.35
N GLY A 110 -3.74 12.49 5.97
CA GLY A 110 -5.12 12.36 5.50
C GLY A 110 -6.16 12.68 6.56
N SER A 111 -5.88 12.42 7.85
CA SER A 111 -6.77 12.81 8.94
C SER A 111 -6.98 14.32 9.09
N GLN A 112 -6.22 15.14 8.38
CA GLN A 112 -6.36 16.61 8.34
C GLN A 112 -7.38 17.08 7.29
N TYR A 113 -7.90 16.18 6.46
CA TYR A 113 -8.86 16.47 5.40
C TYR A 113 -10.24 15.93 5.77
N ASP A 114 -11.29 16.73 5.53
CA ASP A 114 -12.69 16.30 5.70
C ASP A 114 -13.18 15.41 4.55
N GLU A 115 -14.44 14.98 4.60
CA GLU A 115 -15.03 14.08 3.60
C GLU A 115 -15.07 14.67 2.17
N THR A 116 -14.90 15.99 2.04
CA THR A 116 -14.87 16.71 0.76
C THR A 116 -13.45 16.95 0.26
N GLY A 117 -12.42 16.48 0.99
CA GLY A 117 -11.03 16.70 0.67
C GLY A 117 -10.53 18.10 1.00
N LYS A 118 -11.21 18.80 1.92
CA LYS A 118 -10.77 20.11 2.40
C LYS A 118 -9.94 19.96 3.67
N GLU A 119 -8.77 20.60 3.70
CA GLU A 119 -7.95 20.67 4.91
C GLU A 119 -8.66 21.50 5.98
N ILE A 120 -9.18 20.82 7.01
CA ILE A 120 -9.88 21.42 8.13
C ILE A 120 -9.84 20.48 9.32
N ASN A 121 -9.68 21.03 10.53
CA ASN A 121 -9.82 20.23 11.74
C ASN A 121 -11.30 19.87 11.96
N TRP A 122 -11.64 18.60 11.71
CA TRP A 122 -12.95 18.01 11.98
C TRP A 122 -12.99 17.17 13.27
N TRP A 123 -11.88 17.12 14.02
CA TRP A 123 -11.76 16.36 15.26
C TRP A 123 -12.15 17.18 16.49
N ALA A 124 -12.85 16.55 17.42
CA ALA A 124 -12.91 17.04 18.79
C ALA A 124 -11.49 16.99 19.42
N LYS A 125 -11.12 18.01 20.18
CA LYS A 125 -9.79 18.14 20.81
C LYS A 125 -9.34 16.86 21.54
N SER A 126 -10.21 16.29 22.37
CA SER A 126 -9.91 15.07 23.13
C SER A 126 -9.70 13.82 22.27
N THR A 127 -10.26 13.80 21.05
CA THR A 127 -10.05 12.70 20.09
C THR A 127 -8.71 12.88 19.39
N LYS A 128 -8.37 14.11 18.99
CA LYS A 128 -7.06 14.43 18.40
C LYS A 128 -5.91 14.10 19.37
N GLU A 129 -6.05 14.44 20.66
CA GLU A 129 -5.05 14.10 21.68
C GLU A 129 -4.80 12.57 21.78
N LYS A 130 -5.86 11.75 21.74
CA LYS A 130 -5.74 10.28 21.77
C LYS A 130 -5.20 9.71 20.45
N TYR A 131 -5.54 10.33 19.33
CA TYR A 131 -4.99 9.99 18.02
C TYR A 131 -3.48 10.22 18.03
N ASP A 132 -3.03 11.39 18.46
CA ASP A 132 -1.61 11.76 18.52
C ASP A 132 -0.83 10.84 19.47
N GLU A 133 -1.42 10.44 20.61
CA GLU A 133 -0.81 9.43 21.51
C GLU A 133 -0.61 8.07 20.81
N LYS A 134 -1.57 7.64 20.01
CA LYS A 134 -1.48 6.37 19.27
C LYS A 134 -0.51 6.46 18.10
N VAL A 135 -0.48 7.58 17.37
CA VAL A 135 0.54 7.85 16.34
C VAL A 135 1.92 7.78 16.95
N LYS A 136 2.11 8.40 18.12
CA LYS A 136 3.41 8.38 18.82
C LYS A 136 3.89 6.97 19.16
N CYS A 137 2.97 6.05 19.49
CA CYS A 137 3.31 4.64 19.67
C CYS A 137 4.00 4.05 18.43
N PHE A 138 3.45 4.31 17.25
CA PHE A 138 4.00 3.80 15.98
C PHE A 138 5.36 4.46 15.67
N GLU A 139 5.49 5.77 15.79
CA GLU A 139 6.77 6.46 15.59
C GLU A 139 7.87 5.83 16.45
N ASP A 140 7.61 5.66 17.74
CA ASP A 140 8.58 5.12 18.69
C ASP A 140 8.88 3.64 18.41
N GLN A 141 7.84 2.87 18.04
CA GLN A 141 7.99 1.45 17.69
C GLN A 141 8.88 1.28 16.46
N TYR A 142 8.60 1.99 15.36
CA TYR A 142 9.39 1.87 14.14
C TYR A 142 10.81 2.41 14.32
N SER A 143 10.98 3.52 15.04
CA SER A 143 12.30 4.10 15.37
C SER A 143 13.21 3.19 16.22
N SER A 144 12.65 2.14 16.83
CA SER A 144 13.41 1.15 17.58
C SER A 144 14.14 0.14 16.70
N TYR A 145 13.75 0.01 15.42
CA TYR A 145 14.31 -0.98 14.50
C TYR A 145 15.57 -0.47 13.79
N THR A 146 16.56 -1.35 13.68
CA THR A 146 17.77 -1.16 12.86
C THR A 146 17.74 -2.10 11.67
N GLU A 147 17.89 -1.55 10.47
CA GLU A 147 17.98 -2.33 9.24
C GLU A 147 19.35 -3.04 9.20
N PRO A 148 19.39 -4.39 9.15
CA PRO A 148 20.64 -5.12 9.34
C PRO A 148 21.71 -4.92 8.25
N LYS A 149 21.30 -4.63 7.02
CA LYS A 149 22.22 -4.52 5.87
C LYS A 149 22.99 -3.20 5.87
N THR A 150 22.33 -2.12 6.28
CA THR A 150 22.82 -0.73 6.30
C THR A 150 23.34 -0.33 7.69
N GLY A 151 22.80 -0.94 8.75
CA GLY A 151 23.05 -0.56 10.14
C GLY A 151 22.35 0.73 10.57
N LEU A 152 21.48 1.28 9.71
CA LEU A 152 20.73 2.51 9.98
C LEU A 152 19.43 2.19 10.71
N LYS A 153 18.97 3.13 11.53
CA LYS A 153 17.65 3.05 12.17
C LYS A 153 16.57 3.48 11.18
N VAL A 154 15.40 2.87 11.29
CA VAL A 154 14.20 3.38 10.62
C VAL A 154 13.85 4.72 11.25
N ASP A 155 13.51 5.70 10.42
CA ASP A 155 12.95 6.97 10.87
C ASP A 155 11.43 6.81 11.00
N GLY A 156 10.95 6.66 12.22
CA GLY A 156 9.53 6.41 12.49
C GLY A 156 8.65 7.64 12.26
N GLU A 157 9.21 8.86 12.23
CA GLU A 157 8.49 10.08 11.90
C GLU A 157 8.36 10.21 10.38
N LEU A 158 9.45 9.98 9.63
CA LEU A 158 9.43 9.96 8.17
C LEU A 158 8.41 8.94 7.62
N THR A 159 8.30 7.78 8.26
CA THR A 159 7.52 6.65 7.74
C THR A 159 6.11 6.53 8.33
N ILE A 160 5.68 7.52 9.12
CA ILE A 160 4.53 7.37 10.02
C ILE A 160 3.20 7.11 9.30
N GLY A 161 2.92 7.82 8.20
CA GLY A 161 1.69 7.66 7.43
C GLY A 161 1.53 6.24 6.89
N ASP A 162 2.57 5.76 6.21
CA ASP A 162 2.64 4.41 5.68
C ASP A 162 2.61 3.33 6.75
N ASN A 163 3.26 3.55 7.89
CA ASN A 163 3.25 2.62 9.00
C ASN A 163 1.83 2.47 9.58
N ILE A 164 1.09 3.56 9.71
CA ILE A 164 -0.31 3.55 10.14
C ILE A 164 -1.15 2.79 9.10
N ALA A 165 -0.95 3.08 7.82
CA ALA A 165 -1.68 2.46 6.71
C ALA A 165 -1.43 0.95 6.61
N ASP A 166 -0.19 0.48 6.76
CA ASP A 166 0.16 -0.94 6.79
C ASP A 166 -0.53 -1.70 7.93
N ASN A 167 -0.54 -1.12 9.13
CA ASN A 167 -1.15 -1.74 10.31
C ASN A 167 -2.68 -1.76 10.18
N GLY A 168 -3.28 -0.63 9.80
CA GLY A 168 -4.72 -0.51 9.60
C GLY A 168 -5.21 -1.42 8.48
N GLY A 169 -4.56 -1.40 7.31
CA GLY A 169 -4.93 -2.21 6.17
C GLY A 169 -4.87 -3.71 6.44
N LEU A 170 -3.81 -4.18 7.12
CA LEU A 170 -3.70 -5.58 7.52
C LEU A 170 -4.82 -5.98 8.49
N HIS A 171 -5.12 -5.14 9.49
CA HIS A 171 -6.13 -5.41 10.50
C HIS A 171 -7.55 -5.44 9.91
N GLN A 172 -7.87 -4.46 9.05
CA GLN A 172 -9.14 -4.38 8.32
C GLN A 172 -9.31 -5.57 7.39
N SER A 173 -8.29 -5.89 6.59
CA SER A 173 -8.35 -7.00 5.65
C SER A 173 -8.50 -8.35 6.34
N PHE A 174 -7.76 -8.60 7.44
CA PHE A 174 -7.90 -9.84 8.19
C PHE A 174 -9.28 -9.97 8.84
N THR A 175 -9.85 -8.86 9.31
CA THR A 175 -11.22 -8.82 9.84
C THR A 175 -12.24 -9.14 8.74
N ALA A 176 -12.13 -8.51 7.58
CA ALA A 176 -12.99 -8.76 6.43
C ALA A 176 -12.87 -10.22 5.94
N TYR A 177 -11.65 -10.75 5.88
CA TYR A 177 -11.40 -12.15 5.57
C TYR A 177 -12.12 -13.09 6.52
N ARG A 178 -12.01 -12.89 7.84
CA ARG A 178 -12.70 -13.75 8.82
C ARG A 178 -14.22 -13.68 8.68
N MET A 179 -14.78 -12.49 8.47
CA MET A 179 -16.22 -12.32 8.23
C MET A 179 -16.65 -13.08 6.98
N TYR A 180 -16.01 -12.82 5.85
CA TYR A 180 -16.30 -13.49 4.58
C TYR A 180 -16.17 -15.01 4.67
N SER A 181 -15.11 -15.48 5.33
CA SER A 181 -14.81 -16.89 5.52
C SER A 181 -15.80 -17.61 6.43
N SER A 182 -16.41 -16.89 7.38
CA SER A 182 -17.45 -17.43 8.25
C SER A 182 -18.78 -17.59 7.52
N GLU A 183 -19.08 -16.68 6.59
CA GLU A 183 -20.28 -16.69 5.76
C GLU A 183 -20.15 -17.65 4.56
N ASN A 184 -18.92 -17.89 4.10
CA ASN A 184 -18.60 -18.73 2.93
C ASN A 184 -17.55 -19.81 3.29
N PRO A 185 -17.89 -20.82 4.12
CA PRO A 185 -16.92 -21.80 4.61
C PRO A 185 -16.21 -22.61 3.51
N GLU A 186 -16.85 -22.79 2.36
CA GLU A 186 -16.30 -23.46 1.17
C GLU A 186 -15.12 -22.72 0.53
N MET A 187 -14.99 -21.41 0.77
CA MET A 187 -13.90 -20.58 0.25
C MET A 187 -12.61 -20.71 1.08
N ASN A 188 -12.68 -21.36 2.26
CA ASN A 188 -11.55 -21.61 3.15
C ASN A 188 -10.66 -22.77 2.69
N LEU A 189 -10.18 -22.66 1.47
CA LEU A 189 -9.36 -23.69 0.84
C LEU A 189 -7.95 -23.71 1.46
N ARG A 190 -7.39 -24.91 1.58
CA ARG A 190 -5.97 -25.11 1.89
C ARG A 190 -5.19 -25.36 0.61
N LEU A 191 -3.95 -24.91 0.59
CA LEU A 191 -3.04 -25.21 -0.51
C LEU A 191 -2.54 -26.67 -0.47
N PRO A 192 -2.28 -27.28 -1.63
CA PRO A 192 -1.79 -28.66 -1.72
C PRO A 192 -0.30 -28.78 -1.33
N GLY A 193 0.20 -30.01 -1.36
CA GLY A 193 1.62 -30.32 -1.14
C GLY A 193 2.12 -29.91 0.25
N ASN A 194 3.31 -29.32 0.31
CA ASN A 194 3.98 -28.96 1.56
C ASN A 194 3.28 -27.81 2.32
N LEU A 195 2.33 -27.12 1.69
CA LEU A 195 1.57 -26.02 2.29
C LEU A 195 0.29 -26.51 2.99
N LYS A 196 -0.11 -27.78 2.82
CA LYS A 196 -1.32 -28.36 3.44
C LYS A 196 -1.32 -28.31 4.97
N LYS A 197 -0.12 -28.21 5.57
CA LYS A 197 0.09 -28.06 7.02
C LYS A 197 -0.37 -26.72 7.57
N TYR A 198 -0.49 -25.69 6.73
CA TYR A 198 -0.94 -24.37 7.14
C TYR A 198 -2.46 -24.26 7.08
N THR A 199 -3.04 -23.61 8.09
CA THR A 199 -4.45 -23.23 8.09
C THR A 199 -4.69 -22.09 7.10
N PRO A 200 -5.94 -21.85 6.65
CA PRO A 200 -6.27 -20.68 5.84
C PRO A 200 -5.84 -19.34 6.47
N GLU A 201 -5.97 -19.16 7.79
CA GLU A 201 -5.45 -17.98 8.50
C GLU A 201 -3.91 -17.89 8.46
N GLN A 202 -3.20 -19.00 8.64
CA GLN A 202 -1.75 -19.00 8.48
C GLN A 202 -1.33 -18.68 7.04
N LEU A 203 -2.10 -19.16 6.04
CA LEU A 203 -1.88 -18.84 4.64
C LEU A 203 -2.13 -17.36 4.33
N PHE A 204 -3.11 -16.73 4.98
CA PHE A 204 -3.30 -15.28 4.91
C PHE A 204 -2.01 -14.57 5.32
N PHE A 205 -1.48 -14.85 6.51
CA PHE A 205 -0.29 -14.16 7.01
C PHE A 205 0.99 -14.47 6.22
N ILE A 206 1.13 -15.71 5.72
CA ILE A 206 2.23 -16.09 4.82
C ILE A 206 2.14 -15.32 3.51
N SER A 207 0.94 -15.22 2.93
CA SER A 207 0.70 -14.49 1.68
C SER A 207 0.99 -13.00 1.86
N TYR A 208 0.55 -12.39 2.97
CA TYR A 208 0.88 -11.01 3.31
C TYR A 208 2.40 -10.79 3.42
N GLY A 209 3.14 -11.67 4.11
CA GLY A 209 4.60 -11.54 4.16
C GLY A 209 5.28 -11.71 2.79
N SER A 210 4.66 -12.47 1.88
CA SER A 210 5.25 -12.76 0.57
C SER A 210 5.23 -11.58 -0.41
N ILE A 211 4.24 -10.67 -0.31
CA ILE A 211 4.17 -9.50 -1.21
C ILE A 211 5.26 -8.46 -0.88
N TRP A 212 5.85 -8.54 0.30
CA TRP A 212 6.93 -7.66 0.79
C TRP A 212 8.32 -8.29 0.65
N CYS A 213 8.46 -9.43 -0.02
CA CYS A 213 9.76 -10.04 -0.25
C CYS A 213 10.60 -9.17 -1.20
N GLU A 214 11.69 -8.59 -0.69
CA GLU A 214 12.64 -7.81 -1.48
C GLU A 214 14.10 -8.20 -1.19
N ASN A 215 14.99 -7.88 -2.12
CA ASN A 215 16.44 -7.93 -1.91
C ASN A 215 17.12 -6.81 -2.69
N ASN A 216 17.42 -5.74 -1.97
CA ASN A 216 17.94 -4.50 -2.56
C ASN A 216 19.46 -4.46 -2.54
N SER A 217 20.11 -3.65 -3.39
CA SER A 217 21.54 -3.38 -3.23
C SER A 217 21.80 -2.61 -1.92
N LEU A 218 23.03 -2.64 -1.38
CA LEU A 218 23.35 -1.85 -0.19
C LEU A 218 23.11 -0.34 -0.43
N GLN A 219 23.42 0.14 -1.63
CA GLN A 219 23.21 1.53 -2.00
C GLN A 219 21.72 1.88 -1.97
N PHE A 220 20.88 1.08 -2.64
CA PHE A 220 19.44 1.31 -2.66
C PHE A 220 18.84 1.22 -1.26
N ALA A 221 19.24 0.24 -0.44
CA ALA A 221 18.75 0.11 0.93
C ALA A 221 19.09 1.35 1.80
N LYS A 222 20.25 1.99 1.57
CA LYS A 222 20.62 3.24 2.24
C LYS A 222 19.78 4.41 1.75
N GLU A 223 19.55 4.51 0.45
CA GLU A 223 18.69 5.55 -0.14
C GLU A 223 17.25 5.41 0.38
N GLN A 224 16.68 4.19 0.33
CA GLN A 224 15.35 3.88 0.83
C GLN A 224 15.18 4.29 2.30
N ILE A 225 16.01 3.77 3.21
CA ILE A 225 15.83 4.04 4.65
C ILE A 225 16.03 5.51 5.04
N THR A 226 16.62 6.34 4.17
CA THR A 226 16.89 7.76 4.46
C THR A 226 15.98 8.74 3.74
N GLN A 227 15.26 8.31 2.71
CA GLN A 227 14.51 9.21 1.82
C GLN A 227 13.10 8.72 1.47
N ASP A 228 12.82 7.42 1.65
CA ASP A 228 11.52 6.84 1.33
C ASP A 228 10.58 6.98 2.53
N GLU A 229 9.34 7.40 2.27
CA GLU A 229 8.25 7.45 3.26
C GLU A 229 7.77 6.04 3.65
N HIS A 230 8.12 5.03 2.86
CA HIS A 230 7.85 3.64 3.20
C HIS A 230 8.99 3.06 4.05
N ALA A 231 8.64 2.44 5.17
CA ALA A 231 9.62 1.62 5.90
C ALA A 231 10.17 0.49 5.00
N PRO A 232 11.42 0.04 5.19
CA PRO A 232 11.95 -1.12 4.48
C PRO A 232 10.99 -2.32 4.56
N ALA A 233 10.84 -3.11 3.49
CA ALA A 233 9.71 -4.07 3.37
C ALA A 233 9.72 -5.14 4.46
N ARG A 234 10.90 -5.47 4.99
CA ARG A 234 11.05 -6.32 6.19
C ARG A 234 10.25 -5.80 7.39
N PHE A 235 10.25 -4.49 7.63
CA PHE A 235 9.55 -3.88 8.77
C PHE A 235 8.07 -3.65 8.45
N ARG A 236 7.73 -3.42 7.18
CA ARG A 236 6.34 -3.53 6.69
C ARG A 236 5.75 -4.93 6.90
N THR A 237 6.57 -5.97 6.96
CA THR A 237 6.10 -7.32 7.35
C THR A 237 6.09 -7.52 8.86
N ILE A 238 7.22 -7.28 9.53
CA ILE A 238 7.42 -7.67 10.93
C ILE A 238 6.51 -6.87 11.86
N VAL A 239 6.42 -5.55 11.69
CA VAL A 239 5.77 -4.69 12.68
C VAL A 239 4.24 -4.85 12.66
N PRO A 240 3.56 -4.79 11.49
CA PRO A 240 2.11 -5.04 11.43
C PRO A 240 1.71 -6.42 11.98
N LEU A 241 2.42 -7.48 11.61
CA LEU A 241 2.17 -8.83 12.14
C LEU A 241 2.40 -8.91 13.65
N SER A 242 3.41 -8.20 14.17
CA SER A 242 3.69 -8.15 15.61
C SER A 242 2.64 -7.37 16.40
N ASN A 243 1.96 -6.41 15.78
CA ASN A 243 0.87 -5.65 16.38
C ASN A 243 -0.48 -6.38 16.34
N LEU A 244 -0.66 -7.33 15.42
CA LEU A 244 -1.88 -8.12 15.30
C LEU A 244 -1.88 -9.34 16.22
N LYS A 245 -2.83 -9.42 17.17
CA LYS A 245 -2.89 -10.52 18.16
C LYS A 245 -3.23 -11.86 17.49
N GLU A 246 -4.01 -11.81 16.43
CA GLU A 246 -4.46 -12.96 15.67
C GLU A 246 -3.32 -13.65 14.94
N PHE A 247 -2.31 -12.90 14.48
CA PHE A 247 -1.08 -13.49 13.95
C PHE A 247 -0.39 -14.35 15.03
N ALA A 248 -0.16 -13.77 16.20
CA ALA A 248 0.48 -14.47 17.31
C ALA A 248 -0.32 -15.72 17.75
N ALA A 249 -1.66 -15.65 17.71
CA ALA A 249 -2.52 -16.80 17.99
C ALA A 249 -2.39 -17.89 16.91
N ALA A 250 -2.45 -17.51 15.62
CA ALA A 250 -2.37 -18.44 14.50
C ALA A 250 -1.04 -19.21 14.45
N PHE A 251 0.07 -18.57 14.83
CA PHE A 251 1.40 -19.19 14.89
C PHE A 251 1.82 -19.63 16.30
N LYS A 252 0.97 -19.45 17.31
CA LYS A 252 1.23 -19.79 18.71
C LYS A 252 2.52 -19.14 19.26
N CYS A 253 2.76 -17.87 18.92
CA CYS A 253 3.92 -17.11 19.38
C CYS A 253 3.81 -16.83 20.89
N ALA A 254 4.85 -17.20 21.66
CA ALA A 254 4.88 -16.93 23.09
C ALA A 254 4.92 -15.41 23.39
N SER A 255 4.27 -14.99 24.47
CA SER A 255 4.26 -13.58 24.89
C SER A 255 5.67 -13.06 25.17
N GLY A 256 5.98 -11.85 24.69
CA GLY A 256 7.29 -11.21 24.82
C GLY A 256 8.32 -11.65 23.78
N THR A 257 7.98 -12.55 22.86
CA THR A 257 8.83 -12.84 21.69
C THR A 257 8.81 -11.67 20.70
N PRO A 258 9.80 -11.54 19.80
CA PRO A 258 9.84 -10.44 18.83
C PRO A 258 8.56 -10.28 18.01
N MET A 259 7.91 -11.40 17.64
CA MET A 259 6.65 -11.40 16.88
C MET A 259 5.38 -11.41 17.74
N ASN A 260 5.52 -11.33 19.07
CA ASN A 260 4.40 -11.16 19.99
C ASN A 260 4.82 -10.29 21.19
N PRO A 261 5.16 -9.00 20.93
CA PRO A 261 5.50 -8.07 21.99
C PRO A 261 4.32 -7.85 22.93
N VAL A 262 4.62 -7.54 24.19
CA VAL A 262 3.60 -7.26 25.22
C VAL A 262 2.83 -5.99 24.88
N ASN A 263 3.56 -4.95 24.47
CA ASN A 263 3.00 -3.68 24.03
C ASN A 263 2.83 -3.72 22.50
N LYS A 264 1.61 -3.50 22.03
CA LYS A 264 1.25 -3.48 20.61
C LYS A 264 0.64 -2.12 20.30
N CYS A 265 1.10 -1.48 19.23
CA CYS A 265 0.50 -0.25 18.75
C CYS A 265 -0.72 -0.60 17.89
N VAL A 266 -1.87 -0.01 18.21
CA VAL A 266 -3.14 -0.25 17.50
C VAL A 266 -3.89 1.07 17.40
N LEU A 267 -4.27 1.46 16.19
CA LEU A 267 -5.05 2.67 15.92
C LEU A 267 -6.37 2.32 15.25
N TRP A 268 -6.33 1.90 13.99
CA TRP A 268 -7.48 1.51 13.16
C TRP A 268 -7.74 0.00 13.15
#